data_AF-A0AAP0EME5-F1
#
_entry.id   AF-A0AAP0EME5-F1
#
_cell.length_a   1.000
_cell.length_b   1.000
_cell.length_c   1.000
_cell.angle_alpha   90.00
_cell.angle_beta   90.00
_cell.angle_gamma   90.00
#
_symmetry.space_group_name_H-M   'P 1'
#
loop_
_entity.id
_entity.type
_entity.pdbx_description
1 polymer ?
#
loop_
_entity_poly.entity_id
_entity_poly.type
_entity_poly.pdbx_seq_one_letter_code
_entity_poly.pdbx_strand_id
1 'polypeptide(L)'
;MEFVVTDLITDILVRYQGPLPDLFREGHSAVVEGFAPEDPDKEAAAAVTEKARGIGCFFSATEVLAKHDEKYMSAEVAKAIDANKKKIAAAAAAAAAEAQDEERERNQRS
;
A
#
# COMPACT_ATOMS: atom_id res chain seq x y z
N MET A 1 -10.27 -15.68 -14.99
CA MET A 1 -10.00 -15.96 -13.57
C MET A 1 -11.21 -15.51 -12.78
N GLU A 2 -11.64 -16.28 -11.79
CA GLU A 2 -12.81 -15.97 -10.95
C GLU A 2 -12.36 -15.97 -9.50
N PHE A 3 -12.70 -14.93 -8.75
CA PHE A 3 -12.38 -14.81 -7.34
C PHE A 3 -13.49 -14.04 -6.62
N VAL A 4 -13.55 -14.18 -5.30
CA VAL A 4 -14.53 -13.49 -4.47
C VAL A 4 -13.85 -12.36 -3.73
N VAL A 5 -14.42 -11.16 -3.80
CA VAL A 5 -13.97 -9.98 -3.04
C VAL A 5 -15.04 -9.65 -2.01
N THR A 6 -14.62 -9.41 -0.77
CA THR A 6 -15.52 -9.08 0.33
C THR A 6 -15.23 -7.67 0.84
N ASP A 7 -16.27 -6.86 1.03
CA ASP A 7 -16.19 -5.56 1.71
C ASP A 7 -16.61 -5.69 3.19
N LEU A 8 -16.33 -6.85 3.81
CA LEU A 8 -16.71 -7.23 5.19
C LEU A 8 -18.22 -7.38 5.46
N ILE A 9 -19.07 -6.86 4.59
CA ILE A 9 -20.54 -6.95 4.68
C ILE A 9 -21.10 -7.87 3.58
N THR A 10 -20.53 -7.79 2.37
CA THR A 10 -21.01 -8.50 1.19
C THR A 10 -19.86 -9.08 0.40
N ASP A 11 -20.02 -10.31 -0.08
CA ASP A 11 -19.10 -11.00 -0.98
C ASP A 11 -19.52 -10.79 -2.45
N ILE A 12 -18.60 -10.53 -3.36
CA ILE A 12 -18.91 -10.28 -4.78
C ILE A 12 -18.06 -11.20 -5.64
N LEU A 13 -18.69 -11.93 -6.57
CA LEU A 13 -17.98 -12.75 -7.54
C LEU A 13 -17.41 -11.85 -8.65
N VAL A 14 -16.08 -11.78 -8.73
CA VAL A 14 -15.36 -11.01 -9.73
C VAL A 14 -14.82 -11.95 -10.81
N ARG A 15 -15.13 -11.64 -12.07
CA ARG A 15 -14.52 -12.24 -13.25
C ARG A 15 -13.50 -11.29 -13.83
N TYR A 16 -12.25 -11.74 -13.88
CA TYR A 16 -11.15 -10.98 -14.47
C TYR A 16 -10.51 -11.76 -15.61
N GLN A 17 -10.24 -11.07 -16.72
CA GLN A 17 -9.54 -11.62 -17.87
C GLN A 17 -8.24 -10.84 -18.10
N GLY A 18 -7.13 -11.35 -17.59
CA GLY A 18 -5.83 -10.71 -17.73
C GLY A 18 -4.77 -11.29 -16.78
N PRO A 19 -3.55 -10.75 -16.82
CA PRO A 19 -2.50 -11.07 -15.86
C PRO A 19 -2.82 -10.45 -14.50
N LEU A 20 -2.81 -11.27 -13.44
CA LEU A 20 -2.93 -10.77 -12.07
C LEU A 20 -1.56 -10.27 -11.58
N PRO A 21 -1.52 -9.18 -10.78
CA PRO A 21 -0.28 -8.74 -10.16
C PRO A 21 0.23 -9.81 -9.18
N ASP A 22 1.55 -9.94 -9.07
CA ASP A 22 2.20 -10.98 -8.25
C ASP A 22 1.82 -10.92 -6.75
N LEU A 23 1.48 -9.72 -6.28
CA LEU A 23 1.06 -9.44 -4.91
C LEU A 23 -0.42 -9.79 -4.64
N PHE A 24 -1.19 -10.17 -5.66
CA PHE A 24 -2.57 -10.60 -5.49
C PHE A 24 -2.62 -11.99 -4.85
N ARG A 25 -2.99 -12.04 -3.56
CA ARG A 25 -3.10 -13.28 -2.77
C ARG A 25 -4.31 -13.23 -1.83
N GLU A 26 -4.79 -14.41 -1.45
CA GLU A 26 -5.88 -14.56 -0.48
C GLU A 26 -5.52 -13.86 0.85
N GLY A 27 -6.51 -13.24 1.50
CA GLY A 27 -6.34 -12.50 2.75
C GLY A 27 -5.73 -11.10 2.63
N HIS A 28 -5.38 -10.64 1.42
CA HIS A 28 -4.88 -9.29 1.19
C HIS A 28 -5.97 -8.39 0.60
N SER A 29 -5.86 -7.09 0.83
CA SER A 29 -6.78 -6.12 0.24
C SER A 29 -6.41 -5.85 -1.22
N ALA A 30 -7.41 -5.88 -2.08
CA ALA A 30 -7.28 -5.60 -3.50
C ALA A 30 -8.36 -4.61 -3.92
N VAL A 31 -8.04 -3.80 -4.93
CA VAL A 31 -8.97 -2.89 -5.59
C VAL A 31 -9.23 -3.44 -6.98
N VAL A 32 -10.50 -3.53 -7.35
CA VAL A 32 -10.92 -4.06 -8.64
C VAL A 32 -11.70 -2.97 -9.36
N GLU A 33 -11.28 -2.65 -10.57
CA GLU A 33 -12.02 -1.76 -11.47
C GLU A 33 -12.71 -2.59 -12.56
N GLY A 34 -13.91 -2.19 -12.95
CA GLY A 34 -14.65 -2.87 -13.98
C GLY A 34 -16.09 -2.41 -14.09
N PHE A 35 -16.88 -3.25 -14.75
CA PHE A 35 -18.29 -3.02 -14.99
C PHE A 35 -19.13 -4.07 -14.25
N ALA A 36 -20.10 -3.60 -13.48
CA ALA A 36 -21.17 -4.46 -13.00
C ALA A 36 -22.20 -4.57 -14.12
N PRO A 37 -22.41 -5.75 -14.73
CA PRO A 37 -23.51 -5.93 -15.67
C PRO A 37 -24.81 -5.52 -14.99
N GLU A 38 -25.60 -4.68 -15.66
CA GLU A 38 -26.92 -4.29 -15.19
C GLU A 38 -27.84 -5.52 -15.24
N ASP A 39 -28.08 -6.15 -14.09
CA ASP A 39 -29.15 -7.14 -13.95
C ASP A 39 -30.51 -6.40 -13.87
N PRO A 40 -31.55 -6.88 -14.58
CA PRO A 40 -32.86 -6.22 -14.70
C PRO A 40 -33.67 -6.18 -13.39
N ASP A 41 -33.25 -6.92 -12.36
CA ASP A 41 -33.86 -6.93 -11.03
C ASP A 41 -32.90 -6.23 -10.04
N LYS A 42 -33.09 -4.91 -9.87
CA LYS A 42 -32.31 -4.03 -8.97
C LYS A 42 -32.38 -4.39 -7.47
N GLU A 43 -32.90 -5.56 -7.12
CA GLU A 43 -33.09 -6.03 -5.75
C GLU A 43 -32.20 -7.24 -5.39
N ALA A 44 -31.29 -7.66 -6.29
CA ALA A 44 -30.31 -8.73 -6.03
C ALA A 44 -28.90 -8.23 -5.66
N ALA A 45 -28.66 -6.91 -5.66
CA ALA A 45 -27.42 -6.32 -5.16
C ALA A 45 -27.31 -6.36 -3.61
N ALA A 46 -28.40 -6.69 -2.94
CA ALA A 46 -28.44 -6.85 -1.49
C ALA A 46 -28.15 -8.32 -1.13
N ALA A 47 -26.97 -8.54 -0.56
CA ALA A 47 -26.55 -9.77 0.11
C ALA A 47 -26.34 -11.00 -0.80
N VAL A 48 -25.12 -11.12 -1.32
CA VAL A 48 -24.55 -12.43 -1.64
C VAL A 48 -24.30 -13.17 -0.34
N THR A 49 -25.22 -14.06 0.01
CA THR A 49 -24.96 -15.16 0.95
C THR A 49 -25.35 -16.53 0.38
N GLU A 50 -25.79 -16.62 -0.88
CA GLU A 50 -26.01 -17.91 -1.56
C GLU A 50 -26.02 -17.78 -3.10
N LYS A 51 -26.36 -16.60 -3.64
CA LYS A 51 -26.56 -16.38 -5.08
C LYS A 51 -25.29 -16.17 -5.93
N ALA A 52 -24.11 -15.93 -5.35
CA ALA A 52 -22.89 -15.80 -6.17
C ALA A 52 -22.50 -17.08 -6.93
N ARG A 53 -22.98 -18.26 -6.49
CA ARG A 53 -22.85 -19.52 -7.24
C ARG A 53 -24.08 -19.83 -8.09
N GLY A 54 -25.22 -19.19 -7.79
CA GLY A 54 -26.50 -19.35 -8.47
C GLY A 54 -26.69 -18.32 -9.59
N ILE A 55 -25.90 -18.47 -10.65
CA ILE A 55 -26.18 -18.04 -12.03
C ILE A 55 -26.84 -16.65 -12.17
N GLY A 56 -26.02 -15.60 -12.29
CA GLY A 56 -26.47 -14.33 -12.87
C GLY A 56 -25.54 -13.15 -12.63
N CYS A 57 -25.36 -12.78 -11.37
CA CYS A 57 -24.67 -11.54 -11.01
C CYS A 57 -23.16 -11.77 -10.82
N PHE A 58 -22.36 -11.37 -11.80
CA PHE A 58 -20.90 -11.35 -11.68
C PHE A 58 -20.36 -9.97 -12.00
N PHE A 59 -19.34 -9.51 -11.30
CA PHE A 59 -18.65 -8.25 -11.62
C PHE A 59 -17.58 -8.50 -12.67
N SER A 60 -17.65 -7.83 -13.83
CA SER A 60 -16.67 -7.97 -14.89
C SER A 60 -15.53 -6.98 -14.69
N ALA A 61 -14.40 -7.45 -14.16
CA ALA A 61 -13.22 -6.64 -13.90
C ALA A 61 -12.40 -6.39 -15.17
N THR A 62 -12.00 -5.15 -15.38
CA THR A 62 -11.05 -4.70 -16.41
C THR A 62 -9.65 -4.54 -15.84
N GLU A 63 -9.51 -4.22 -14.55
CA GLU A 63 -8.22 -4.06 -13.89
C GLU A 63 -8.25 -4.55 -12.44
N VAL A 64 -7.15 -5.14 -11.97
CA VAL A 64 -6.98 -5.60 -10.59
C VAL A 64 -5.69 -5.01 -10.03
N LEU A 65 -5.81 -4.21 -8.98
CA LEU A 65 -4.70 -3.61 -8.27
C LEU A 65 -4.58 -4.23 -6.88
N ALA A 66 -3.43 -4.81 -6.57
CA ALA A 66 -3.13 -5.23 -5.20
C ALA A 66 -2.64 -4.01 -4.40
N LYS A 67 -3.14 -3.80 -3.17
CA LYS A 67 -2.52 -2.79 -2.30
C LYS A 67 -1.08 -3.22 -1.99
N HIS A 68 -0.14 -2.30 -2.15
CA HIS A 68 1.24 -2.51 -1.71
C HIS A 68 1.28 -2.57 -0.18
N ASP A 69 2.09 -3.49 0.34
CA ASP A 69 2.40 -3.66 1.76
C ASP A 69 2.64 -2.29 2.42
N GLU A 70 2.07 -2.05 3.61
CA GLU A 70 2.18 -0.76 4.34
C GLU A 70 3.64 -0.38 4.65
N LYS A 71 4.60 -1.29 4.46
CA LYS A 71 6.04 -1.05 4.57
C LYS A 71 6.71 -0.58 3.29
N TYR A 72 5.96 -0.15 2.27
CA TYR A 72 6.53 0.36 1.02
C TYR A 72 7.29 1.69 1.23
N MET A 73 8.63 1.62 1.31
CA MET A 73 9.52 2.76 1.13
C MET A 73 10.05 2.79 -0.30
N SER A 74 9.62 3.76 -1.10
CA SER A 74 10.24 4.01 -2.41
C SER A 74 11.74 4.23 -2.27
N ALA A 75 12.52 3.78 -3.26
CA ALA A 75 13.99 3.92 -3.27
C ALA A 75 14.45 5.38 -3.13
N GLU A 76 13.68 6.34 -3.65
CA GLU A 76 13.92 7.78 -3.43
C GLU A 76 13.78 8.18 -1.96
N VAL A 77 12.72 7.70 -1.28
CA VAL A 77 12.48 8.00 0.14
C VAL A 77 13.56 7.37 1.02
N ALA A 78 14.00 6.15 0.70
CA ALA A 78 15.11 5.50 1.38
C ALA A 78 16.42 6.31 1.25
N LYS A 79 16.74 6.81 0.04
CA LYS A 79 17.91 7.67 -0.19
C LYS A 79 17.81 9.00 0.56
N ALA A 80 16.63 9.62 0.59
CA ALA A 80 16.40 10.86 1.32
C ALA A 80 16.60 10.67 2.83
N ILE A 81 16.13 9.56 3.40
CA ILE A 81 16.32 9.23 4.81
C ILE A 81 17.80 8.97 5.13
N ASP A 82 18.54 8.25 4.28
CA ASP A 82 19.99 8.03 4.46
C ASP A 82 20.80 9.32 4.37
N ALA A 83 20.50 10.17 3.38
CA ALA A 83 21.13 11.48 3.22
C ALA A 83 20.89 12.38 4.44
N ASN A 84 19.68 12.36 5.01
CA ASN A 84 19.35 13.12 6.20
C ASN A 84 20.05 12.57 7.45
N LYS A 85 20.13 11.25 7.61
CA LYS A 85 20.91 10.64 8.72
C LYS A 85 22.38 11.05 8.66
N LYS A 86 22.99 11.05 7.47
CA LYS A 86 24.38 11.50 7.27
C LYS A 86 24.57 12.98 7.61
N LYS A 87 23.62 13.84 7.21
CA LYS A 87 23.66 15.27 7.54
C LYS A 87 23.50 15.54 9.04
N ILE A 88 22.60 14.82 9.72
CA ILE A 88 22.41 14.93 11.17
C ILE A 88 23.66 14.46 11.93
N ALA A 89 24.28 13.35 11.50
CA ALA A 89 25.52 12.85 12.09
C ALA A 89 26.71 13.81 11.87
N ALA A 90 26.83 14.38 10.68
CA ALA A 90 27.88 15.36 10.37
C ALA A 90 27.69 16.67 11.16
N ALA A 91 26.45 17.14 11.30
CA ALA A 91 26.14 18.33 12.10
C ALA A 91 26.43 18.10 13.60
N ALA A 92 26.14 16.90 14.13
CA ALA A 92 26.46 16.55 15.51
C ALA A 92 27.98 16.47 15.76
N ALA A 93 28.75 15.97 14.79
CA ALA A 93 30.21 15.90 14.89
C ALA A 93 30.87 17.28 14.80
N ALA A 94 30.35 18.17 13.94
CA ALA A 94 30.85 19.55 13.83
C ALA A 94 30.61 20.35 15.12
N ALA A 95 29.40 20.25 15.69
CA ALA A 95 29.07 20.91 16.96
C ALA A 95 29.94 20.43 18.13
N ALA A 96 30.30 19.13 18.15
CA ALA A 96 31.20 18.57 19.16
C ALA A 96 32.66 19.03 18.97
N ALA A 97 33.10 19.25 17.73
CA ALA A 97 34.45 19.74 17.44
C ALA A 97 34.60 21.23 17.79
N GLU A 98 33.62 22.08 17.46
CA GLU A 98 33.62 23.50 17.85
C GLU A 98 33.62 23.67 19.38
N ALA A 99 32.81 22.88 20.10
CA ALA A 99 32.80 22.91 21.57
C ALA A 99 34.14 22.46 22.20
N GLN A 100 34.86 21.56 21.55
CA GLN A 100 36.18 21.11 22.02
C GLN A 100 37.31 22.09 21.68
N ASP A 101 37.19 22.81 20.57
CA ASP A 101 38.15 23.83 20.15
C ASP A 101 38.08 25.06 21.07
N GLU A 102 36.87 25.52 21.40
CA GLU A 102 36.64 26.62 22.34
C GLU A 102 37.10 26.30 23.78
N GLU A 103 36.87 25.06 24.25
CA GLU A 103 37.34 24.60 25.56
C GLU A 103 38.89 24.48 25.59
N ARG A 104 39.51 24.01 24.50
CA ARG A 104 40.97 23.94 24.38
C ARG A 104 41.63 25.31 24.37
N GLU A 105 41.05 26.29 23.68
CA GLU A 105 41.56 27.67 23.66
C GLU A 105 41.42 28.37 25.01
N ARG A 106 40.31 28.12 25.74
CA ARG A 106 40.10 28.66 27.09
C ARG A 106 41.14 28.12 28.08
N ASN A 107 41.48 26.84 27.99
CA ASN A 107 42.44 26.20 28.90
C ASN A 107 43.92 26.54 28.60
N GLN A 108 44.23 27.07 27.42
CA GLN A 108 45.59 27.52 27.05
C GLN A 108 45.89 28.98 27.44
N ARG A 109 44.88 29.76 27.85
CA ARG A 109 45.03 31.18 28.23
C ARG A 109 44.97 31.44 29.76
N SER A 110 44.98 30.40 30.60
CA SER A 110 45.14 30.48 32.07
C SER A 110 46.54 30.05 32.47
#